data_AF-A0A5J4PRB7-F1
#
_entry.id   AF-A0A5J4PRB7-F1
#
_cell.length_a   1.000
_cell.length_b   1.000
_cell.length_c   1.000
_cell.angle_alpha   90.00
_cell.angle_beta   90.00
_cell.angle_gamma   90.00
#
_symmetry.space_group_name_H-M   'P 1'
#
loop_
_entity.id
_entity.type
_entity.pdbx_description
1 polymer ?
#
loop_
_entity_poly.entity_id
_entity_poly.type
_entity_poly.pdbx_seq_one_letter_code
_entity_poly.pdbx_strand_id
1 'polypeptide(L)'
;MEVQTYSYGESIEEALQYFQGDELAAKVWVNKYAVKDSFGNIYEKSPEDMHWRIANEVARVDAKYPNPMSAKDFFDLFDHFKYIIPQGSPMSGIGNDYQIA
;
A
#
# COMPACT_ATOMS: atom_id res chain seq x y z
N MET A 1 -4.88 -7.63 19.80
CA MET A 1 -3.68 -8.10 19.09
C MET A 1 -2.79 -6.88 18.91
N GLU A 2 -1.50 -7.02 19.16
CA GLU A 2 -0.54 -5.94 18.92
C GLU A 2 -0.47 -5.67 17.41
N VAL A 3 -0.51 -4.40 17.00
CA VAL A 3 -0.41 -4.07 15.58
C VAL A 3 1.05 -4.23 15.17
N GLN A 4 1.30 -5.08 14.17
CA GLN A 4 2.64 -5.29 13.64
C GLN A 4 3.19 -3.99 13.06
N THR A 5 4.41 -3.64 13.46
CA THR A 5 5.18 -2.54 12.88
C THR A 5 6.46 -3.05 12.26
N TYR A 6 7.03 -2.27 11.35
CA TYR A 6 8.27 -2.57 10.65
C TYR A 6 9.27 -1.44 10.86
N SER A 7 10.55 -1.79 10.87
CA SER A 7 11.60 -0.80 10.78
C SER A 7 11.70 -0.22 9.37
N TYR A 8 12.30 0.98 9.28
CA TYR A 8 12.61 1.59 7.99
C TYR A 8 13.53 0.69 7.14
N GLY A 9 14.49 -0.01 7.77
CA GLY A 9 15.41 -0.91 7.09
C GLY A 9 14.69 -2.08 6.43
N GLU A 10 13.81 -2.76 7.17
CA GLU A 10 12.99 -3.88 6.65
C GLU A 10 12.13 -3.42 5.47
N SER A 11 11.48 -2.26 5.61
CA SER A 11 10.59 -1.73 4.57
C SER A 11 11.35 -1.31 3.31
N ILE A 12 12.57 -0.77 3.47
CA ILE A 12 13.44 -0.44 2.34
C ILE A 12 13.95 -1.68 1.63
N GLU A 13 14.34 -2.72 2.38
CA GLU A 13 14.84 -3.96 1.80
C GLU A 13 13.78 -4.65 0.92
N GLU A 14 12.55 -4.77 1.44
CA GLU A 14 11.43 -5.35 0.69
C GLU A 14 11.04 -4.48 -0.51
N ALA A 15 10.97 -3.15 -0.34
CA ALA A 15 10.70 -2.26 -1.45
C ALA A 15 11.80 -2.33 -2.52
N LEU A 16 13.06 -2.48 -2.14
CA LEU A 16 14.17 -2.61 -3.08
C LEU A 16 14.06 -3.90 -3.90
N GLN A 17 13.66 -5.01 -3.27
CA GLN A 17 13.39 -6.27 -3.97
C GLN A 17 12.21 -6.11 -4.93
N TYR A 18 11.11 -5.50 -4.48
CA TYR A 18 9.92 -5.22 -5.29
C TYR A 18 10.25 -4.37 -6.53
N PHE A 19 11.05 -3.31 -6.38
CA PHE A 19 11.48 -2.43 -7.47
C PHE A 19 12.76 -2.89 -8.18
N GLN A 20 13.14 -4.17 -8.03
CA GLN A 20 14.26 -4.79 -8.76
C GLN A 20 15.59 -4.02 -8.64
N GLY A 21 15.86 -3.46 -7.46
CA GLY A 21 17.08 -2.70 -7.17
C GLY A 21 16.99 -1.20 -7.42
N ASP A 22 15.84 -0.64 -7.82
CA ASP A 22 15.66 0.82 -7.91
C ASP A 22 15.56 1.44 -6.50
N GLU A 23 16.70 1.93 -6.01
CA GLU A 23 16.78 2.58 -4.70
C GLU A 23 15.95 3.85 -4.57
N LEU A 24 15.77 4.61 -5.66
CA LEU A 24 15.01 5.86 -5.61
C LEU A 24 13.53 5.54 -5.42
N ALA A 25 12.99 4.59 -6.20
CA ALA A 25 11.62 4.14 -6.07
C ALA A 25 11.35 3.55 -4.68
N ALA A 26 12.24 2.69 -4.18
CA ALA A 26 12.13 2.11 -2.84
C ALA A 26 12.10 3.19 -1.74
N LYS A 27 13.05 4.13 -1.77
CA LYS A 27 13.11 5.25 -0.80
C LYS A 27 11.88 6.14 -0.89
N VAL A 28 11.39 6.44 -2.10
CA VAL A 28 10.19 7.27 -2.30
C VAL A 28 8.98 6.56 -1.71
N TRP A 29 8.79 5.28 -2.00
CA TRP A 29 7.65 4.52 -1.48
C TRP A 29 7.63 4.47 0.05
N VAL A 30 8.74 4.05 0.68
CA VAL A 30 8.81 4.01 2.15
C VAL A 30 8.57 5.39 2.74
N ASN A 31 9.05 6.47 2.14
CA ASN A 31 8.90 7.82 2.70
C ASN A 31 7.53 8.45 2.47
N LYS A 32 6.85 8.12 1.37
CA LYS A 32 5.65 8.84 0.92
C LYS A 32 4.36 8.03 1.00
N TYR A 33 4.44 6.71 0.90
CA TYR A 33 3.26 5.86 0.64
C TYR A 33 3.08 4.72 1.62
N ALA A 34 4.15 4.20 2.22
CA ALA A 34 4.01 3.27 3.34
C ALA A 34 3.23 3.93 4.47
N VAL A 35 2.23 3.22 5.01
CA VAL A 35 1.42 3.72 6.13
C VAL A 35 2.30 3.98 7.35
N LYS A 36 2.18 5.19 7.90
CA LYS A 36 2.88 5.64 9.10
C LYS A 36 1.98 6.44 10.02
N ASP A 37 2.26 6.35 11.32
CA ASP A 37 1.71 7.27 12.31
C ASP A 37 2.59 8.52 12.49
N SER A 38 2.16 9.43 13.37
CA SER A 38 2.89 10.65 13.71
C SER A 38 4.20 10.42 14.47
N PHE A 39 4.39 9.22 15.02
CA PHE A 39 5.63 8.82 15.71
C PHE A 39 6.64 8.17 14.75
N GLY A 40 6.25 7.94 13.50
CA GLY A 40 7.09 7.34 12.47
C GLY A 40 7.08 5.81 12.47
N ASN A 41 6.16 5.17 13.21
CA ASN A 41 5.97 3.73 13.15
C ASN A 41 5.45 3.36 11.77
N ILE A 42 6.05 2.36 11.12
CA ILE A 42 5.66 1.89 9.78
C ILE A 42 4.80 0.64 9.92
N TYR A 43 3.69 0.60 9.20
CA TYR A 43 2.69 -0.48 9.29
C TYR A 43 2.60 -1.34 8.03
N GLU A 44 3.32 -0.96 6.97
CA GLU A 44 3.40 -1.71 5.71
C GLU A 44 4.85 -2.06 5.44
N LYS A 45 5.10 -3.35 5.20
CA LYS A 45 6.45 -3.85 4.93
C LYS A 45 6.83 -3.60 3.48
N SER A 46 5.88 -3.70 2.56
CA SER A 46 6.15 -3.69 1.12
C SER A 46 5.10 -2.93 0.29
N PRO A 47 5.42 -2.54 -0.96
CA PRO A 47 4.42 -2.01 -1.90
C PRO A 47 3.25 -2.97 -2.15
N GLU A 48 3.46 -4.29 -2.02
CA GLU A 48 2.40 -5.29 -2.11
C GLU A 48 1.34 -5.09 -1.01
N ASP A 49 1.77 -4.80 0.23
CA ASP A 49 0.84 -4.53 1.34
C ASP A 49 -0.05 -3.32 1.05
N MET A 50 0.53 -2.27 0.47
CA MET A 50 -0.21 -1.08 0.02
C MET A 50 -1.24 -1.45 -1.07
N HIS A 51 -0.85 -2.26 -2.06
CA HIS A 51 -1.79 -2.70 -3.09
C HIS A 51 -2.94 -3.51 -2.50
N TRP A 52 -2.67 -4.40 -1.54
CA TRP A 52 -3.71 -5.12 -0.82
C TRP A 52 -4.61 -4.22 0.01
N ARG A 53 -4.06 -3.24 0.74
CA ARG A 53 -4.87 -2.26 1.48
C ARG A 53 -5.86 -1.55 0.56
N ILE A 54 -5.37 -1.02 -0.56
CA ILE A 54 -6.21 -0.30 -1.52
C ILE A 54 -7.25 -1.24 -2.14
N ALA A 55 -6.84 -2.43 -2.57
CA ALA A 55 -7.72 -3.40 -3.20
C ALA A 55 -8.85 -3.86 -2.27
N ASN A 56 -8.56 -4.09 -0.99
CA ASN A 56 -9.57 -4.46 0.01
C ASN A 56 -10.60 -3.34 0.23
N GLU A 57 -10.15 -2.08 0.29
CA GLU A 57 -11.07 -0.95 0.46
C GLU A 57 -11.93 -0.70 -0.78
N VAL A 58 -11.36 -0.84 -1.98
CA VAL A 58 -12.11 -0.74 -3.22
C VAL A 58 -13.15 -1.87 -3.31
N ALA A 59 -12.75 -3.12 -3.05
CA ALA A 59 -13.67 -4.27 -3.05
C ALA A 59 -14.78 -4.13 -2.00
N ARG A 60 -14.48 -3.59 -0.81
CA ARG A 60 -15.46 -3.32 0.25
C ARG A 60 -16.54 -2.34 -0.21
N VAL A 61 -16.17 -1.32 -0.98
CA VAL A 61 -17.13 -0.36 -1.56
C VAL A 61 -17.86 -0.97 -2.75
N ASP A 62 -17.14 -1.69 -3.62
CA ASP A 62 -17.67 -2.30 -4.85
C ASP A 62 -18.74 -3.38 -4.55
N ALA A 63 -18.60 -4.10 -3.44
CA ALA A 63 -19.58 -5.08 -2.95
C ALA A 63 -21.01 -4.52 -2.74
N LYS A 64 -21.19 -3.20 -2.77
CA LYS A 64 -22.50 -2.54 -2.68
C LYS A 64 -23.23 -2.44 -4.02
N TYR A 65 -22.56 -2.78 -5.13
CA TYR A 65 -23.07 -2.63 -6.49
C TYR A 65 -23.24 -4.00 -7.18
N PRO A 66 -24.05 -4.09 -8.26
CA PRO A 66 -24.20 -5.33 -9.02
C PRO A 66 -22.88 -5.74 -9.71
N ASN A 67 -22.62 -7.06 -9.74
CA ASN A 67 -21.41 -7.67 -10.33
C ASN A 67 -20.09 -7.17 -9.73
N PRO A 68 -19.91 -7.27 -8.40
CA PRO A 68 -18.69 -6.79 -7.76
C PRO A 68 -17.49 -7.64 -8.15
N MET A 69 -16.33 -6.99 -8.22
CA MET A 69 -15.03 -7.64 -8.35
C MET A 69 -14.47 -8.01 -6.98
N SER A 70 -13.66 -9.06 -6.91
CA SER A 70 -12.98 -9.44 -5.68
C SER A 70 -11.79 -8.52 -5.39
N ALA A 71 -11.33 -8.48 -4.13
CA ALA A 71 -10.10 -7.78 -3.78
C ALA A 71 -8.88 -8.32 -4.56
N LYS A 72 -8.85 -9.61 -4.89
CA LYS A 72 -7.80 -10.21 -5.73
C LYS A 72 -7.83 -9.64 -7.15
N ASP A 73 -9.02 -9.49 -7.74
CA ASP A 73 -9.15 -8.92 -9.08
C ASP A 73 -8.66 -7.47 -9.12
N PHE A 74 -8.97 -6.67 -8.09
CA PHE A 74 -8.44 -5.31 -7.98
C PHE A 74 -6.93 -5.28 -7.72
N PHE A 75 -6.44 -6.15 -6.83
CA PHE A 75 -5.01 -6.28 -6.56
C PHE A 75 -4.22 -6.55 -7.84
N ASP A 76 -4.66 -7.48 -8.68
CA ASP A 76 -3.99 -7.83 -9.94
C ASP A 76 -3.92 -6.67 -10.95
N LEU A 77 -4.81 -5.68 -10.83
CA LEU A 77 -4.77 -4.47 -11.64
C LEU A 77 -3.76 -3.44 -11.11
N PHE A 78 -3.59 -3.39 -9.80
CA PHE A 78 -2.68 -2.46 -9.13
C PHE A 78 -1.24 -3.00 -9.04
N ASP A 79 -1.10 -4.31 -8.91
CA ASP A 79 0.16 -4.98 -8.65
C ASP A 79 1.23 -4.62 -9.69
N HIS A 80 2.44 -4.39 -9.21
CA HIS A 80 3.58 -3.91 -9.98
C HIS A 80 3.30 -2.66 -10.83
N PHE A 81 2.28 -1.87 -10.47
CA PHE A 81 1.88 -0.66 -11.21
C PHE A 81 1.59 -0.95 -12.70
N LYS A 82 1.18 -2.18 -13.02
CA LYS A 82 1.19 -2.70 -14.39
C LYS A 82 0.06 -2.15 -15.26
N TYR A 83 -1.16 -2.14 -14.74
CA TYR A 83 -2.34 -1.74 -15.50
C TYR A 83 -2.96 -0.44 -14.98
N ILE A 84 -3.06 -0.32 -13.65
CA ILE A 84 -3.58 0.88 -12.99
C ILE A 84 -2.54 1.38 -11.99
N ILE A 85 -2.21 2.65 -12.09
CA ILE A 85 -1.31 3.34 -11.17
C ILE A 85 -2.16 4.26 -10.29
N PRO A 86 -2.38 3.93 -9.01
CA PRO A 86 -3.08 4.83 -8.11
C PRO A 86 -2.29 6.14 -7.98
N GLN A 87 -3.01 7.27 -7.92
CA GLN A 87 -2.37 8.57 -7.69
C GLN A 87 -1.80 8.66 -6.27
N GLY A 88 -0.92 9.63 -6.03
CA GLY A 88 -0.23 9.78 -4.75
C GLY A 88 -1.16 9.87 -3.53
N SER A 89 -2.27 10.61 -3.63
CA SER A 89 -3.23 10.74 -2.53
C SER A 89 -4.02 9.45 -2.25
N PRO A 90 -4.54 8.70 -3.25
CA PRO A 90 -5.04 7.35 -3.04
C PRO A 90 -4.04 6.41 -2.36
N MET A 91 -2.78 6.41 -2.82
CA MET A 91 -1.75 5.53 -2.25
C MET A 91 -1.52 5.79 -0.76
N SER A 92 -1.47 7.06 -0.36
CA SER A 92 -1.25 7.42 1.04
C SER A 92 -2.48 7.26 1.94
N GLY A 93 -3.69 7.39 1.39
CA GLY A 93 -4.89 7.62 2.21
C GLY A 93 -5.94 6.51 2.23
N ILE A 94 -6.14 5.75 1.16
CA ILE A 94 -7.20 4.74 1.14
C ILE A 94 -6.88 3.63 2.14
N GLY A 95 -7.74 3.42 3.14
CA GLY A 95 -7.53 2.41 4.18
C GLY A 95 -6.42 2.72 5.17
N ASN A 96 -5.98 3.99 5.26
CA ASN A 96 -4.99 4.43 6.24
C ASN A 96 -5.69 5.01 7.49
N ASP A 97 -5.79 4.21 8.55
CA ASP A 97 -6.41 4.60 9.82
C ASP A 97 -5.56 5.55 10.67
N TYR A 98 -4.29 5.77 10.31
CA TYR A 98 -3.33 6.61 11.05
C TYR A 98 -3.21 8.01 10.47
N GLN A 99 -3.81 8.27 9.30
CA GLN A 99 -3.80 9.60 8.71
C GLN A 99 -4.72 10.54 9.49
N ILE A 100 -4.11 11.44 10.25
CA ILE A 100 -4.82 12.51 10.94
C ILE A 100 -5.11 13.61 9.91
N ALA A 101 -6.38 13.95 9.73
CA ALA A 101 -6.84 15.06 8.90
C ALA A 101 -6.52 16.43 9.52
#